data_AF-A0A1I3N5D1-F1
#
_entry.id   AF-A0A1I3N5D1-F1
#
_cell.length_a   1.000
_cell.length_b   1.000
_cell.length_c   1.000
_cell.angle_alpha   90.00
_cell.angle_beta   90.00
_cell.angle_gamma   90.00
#
_symmetry.space_group_name_H-M   'P 1'
#
loop_
_entity.id
_entity.type
_entity.pdbx_description
1 polymer ?
#
loop_
_entity_poly.entity_id
_entity_poly.type
_entity_poly.pdbx_seq_one_letter_code
_entity_poly.pdbx_strand_id
1 'polypeptide(L)'
;MDELKALREAIVAAVKATDLEQTEAWQELSALSSNTHVDTFETFDDEVRINGQRFEGPLTWHVTLQYGQHASEDELVISDSFPGSFEGRLENGTPVIERMLADVSSFYR
;
A
#
# COMPACT_ATOMS: atom_id res chain seq x y z
N MET A 1 21.16 -19.33 -1.97
CA MET A 1 20.31 -18.54 -1.05
C MET A 1 19.92 -17.19 -1.67
N ASP A 2 20.52 -16.82 -2.80
CA ASP A 2 20.32 -15.54 -3.49
C ASP A 2 19.04 -15.45 -4.33
N GLU A 3 18.52 -16.56 -4.86
CA GLU A 3 17.33 -16.57 -5.72
C GLU A 3 16.05 -16.18 -4.97
N LEU A 4 15.89 -16.61 -3.72
CA LEU A 4 14.74 -16.24 -2.90
C LEU A 4 14.76 -14.75 -2.54
N LYS A 5 15.94 -14.21 -2.26
CA LYS A 5 16.12 -12.79 -1.97
C LYS A 5 15.82 -11.95 -3.22
N ALA A 6 16.39 -12.32 -4.37
CA ALA A 6 16.12 -11.67 -5.64
C ALA A 6 14.62 -11.69 -6.00
N LEU A 7 13.91 -12.78 -5.68
CA LEU A 7 12.47 -12.88 -5.88
C LEU A 7 11.69 -11.93 -4.97
N ARG A 8 12.05 -11.83 -3.69
CA ARG A 8 11.42 -10.88 -2.75
C ARG A 8 11.67 -9.43 -3.17
N GLU A 9 12.89 -9.12 -3.61
CA GLU A 9 13.23 -7.81 -4.16
C GLU A 9 12.41 -7.49 -5.43
N ALA A 10 12.21 -8.48 -6.32
CA ALA A 10 11.36 -8.34 -7.49
C ALA A 10 9.88 -8.13 -7.13
N ILE A 11 9.38 -8.84 -6.10
CA ILE A 11 8.02 -8.66 -5.58
C ILE A 11 7.86 -7.23 -5.08
N VAL A 12 8.76 -6.77 -4.21
CA VAL A 12 8.72 -5.39 -3.67
C VAL A 12 8.79 -4.36 -4.79
N ALA A 13 9.60 -4.58 -5.82
CA ALA A 13 9.66 -3.71 -6.99
C ALA A 13 8.33 -3.68 -7.76
N ALA A 14 7.65 -4.83 -7.92
CA ALA A 14 6.35 -4.91 -8.56
C ALA A 14 5.25 -4.23 -7.75
N VAL A 15 5.26 -4.37 -6.41
CA VAL A 15 4.37 -3.60 -5.53
C VAL A 15 4.61 -2.10 -5.73
N LYS A 16 5.87 -1.65 -5.69
CA LYS A 16 6.27 -0.24 -5.90
C LYS A 16 5.92 0.32 -7.28
N ALA A 17 5.86 -0.52 -8.30
CA ALA A 17 5.46 -0.14 -9.65
C ALA A 17 3.94 -0.19 -9.88
N THR A 18 3.17 -0.70 -8.92
CA THR A 18 1.71 -0.76 -9.02
C THR A 18 1.12 0.63 -8.82
N ASP A 19 0.23 1.01 -9.72
CA ASP A 19 -0.48 2.28 -9.64
C ASP A 19 -1.50 2.22 -8.49
N LEU A 20 -1.24 3.00 -7.45
CA LEU A 20 -2.01 2.95 -6.20
C LEU A 20 -3.47 3.34 -6.42
N GLU A 21 -3.72 4.29 -7.33
CA GLU A 21 -5.06 4.81 -7.60
C GLU A 21 -5.99 3.74 -8.22
N GLN A 22 -5.41 2.66 -8.75
CA GLN A 22 -6.14 1.51 -9.31
C GLN A 22 -6.40 0.40 -8.29
N THR A 23 -5.93 0.53 -7.04
CA THR A 23 -6.05 -0.52 -6.03
C THR A 23 -7.28 -0.38 -5.15
N GLU A 24 -7.76 -1.49 -4.58
CA GLU A 24 -8.86 -1.49 -3.61
C GLU A 24 -8.53 -0.64 -2.38
N ALA A 25 -7.28 -0.68 -1.92
CA ALA A 25 -6.78 0.18 -0.85
C ALA A 25 -7.03 1.68 -1.08
N TRP A 26 -6.91 2.16 -2.32
CA TRP A 26 -7.17 3.56 -2.63
C TRP A 26 -8.65 3.94 -2.49
N GLN A 27 -9.57 3.04 -2.80
CA GLN A 27 -11.00 3.32 -2.60
C GLN A 27 -11.33 3.55 -1.12
N GLU A 28 -10.69 2.79 -0.22
CA GLU A 28 -10.88 2.96 1.22
C GLU A 28 -10.16 4.21 1.75
N LEU A 29 -8.93 4.48 1.28
CA LEU A 29 -8.15 5.64 1.71
C LEU A 29 -8.74 6.96 1.20
N SER A 30 -9.16 7.02 -0.07
CA SER A 30 -9.80 8.22 -0.64
C SER A 30 -11.14 8.57 0.02
N ALA A 31 -11.77 7.60 0.70
CA ALA A 31 -12.98 7.84 1.49
C ALA A 31 -12.72 8.55 2.84
N LEU A 32 -11.48 8.60 3.33
CA LEU A 32 -11.13 9.18 4.64
C LEU A 32 -11.26 10.72 4.69
N SER A 33 -10.97 11.38 3.58
CA SER A 33 -11.10 12.83 3.41
C SER A 33 -11.24 13.20 1.94
N SER A 34 -11.93 14.30 1.65
CA SER A 34 -12.11 14.85 0.30
C SER A 34 -10.80 15.20 -0.42
N ASN A 35 -9.69 15.31 0.32
CA ASN A 35 -8.33 15.53 -0.18
C ASN A 35 -7.34 14.56 0.48
N THR A 36 -7.63 13.25 0.42
CA THR A 36 -6.66 12.23 0.86
C THR A 36 -5.62 12.04 -0.23
N HIS A 37 -4.35 12.19 0.13
CA HIS A 37 -3.23 11.91 -0.75
C HIS A 37 -2.41 10.76 -0.16
N VAL A 38 -2.24 9.67 -0.90
CA VAL A 38 -1.26 8.64 -0.53
C VAL A 38 0.10 9.16 -0.95
N ASP A 39 0.96 9.41 0.02
CA ASP A 39 2.30 9.96 -0.21
C ASP A 39 3.25 8.84 -0.66
N THR A 40 3.23 7.74 0.09
CA THR A 40 4.05 6.57 -0.18
C THR A 40 3.51 5.34 0.54
N PHE A 41 4.11 4.18 0.28
CA PHE A 41 3.87 2.97 1.04
C PHE A 41 5.18 2.24 1.29
N GLU A 42 5.29 1.66 2.48
CA GLU A 42 6.43 0.88 2.92
C GLU A 42 6.10 -0.61 2.93
N THR A 43 7.00 -1.41 2.39
CA THR A 43 6.93 -2.88 2.45
C THR A 43 8.35 -3.41 2.53
N PHE A 44 8.55 -4.46 3.33
CA PHE A 44 9.85 -5.07 3.56
C PHE A 44 9.93 -6.44 2.88
N ASP A 45 11.03 -6.71 2.18
CA ASP A 45 11.24 -7.96 1.45
C ASP A 45 11.30 -9.17 2.41
N ASP A 46 11.80 -8.96 3.63
CA ASP A 46 11.94 -10.03 4.62
C ASP A 46 10.59 -10.55 5.15
N GLU A 47 9.60 -9.66 5.18
CA GLU A 47 8.24 -9.97 5.64
C GLU A 47 7.38 -10.62 4.56
N VAL A 48 7.87 -10.67 3.31
CA VAL A 48 7.16 -11.32 2.20
C VAL A 48 7.19 -12.84 2.39
N ARG A 49 5.99 -13.40 2.51
CA ARG A 49 5.75 -14.84 2.56
C ARG A 49 5.48 -15.33 1.15
N ILE A 50 6.26 -16.32 0.72
CA ILE A 50 6.13 -16.94 -0.60
C ILE A 50 5.71 -18.40 -0.39
N ASN A 51 4.53 -18.76 -0.89
CA ASN A 51 3.95 -20.08 -0.83
C ASN A 51 3.78 -20.64 -2.24
N GLY A 52 4.85 -21.26 -2.75
CA GLY A 52 4.87 -21.83 -4.11
C GLY A 52 4.78 -20.74 -5.18
N GLN A 53 3.62 -20.61 -5.83
CA GLN A 53 3.35 -19.59 -6.84
C GLN A 53 2.63 -18.35 -6.29
N ARG A 54 2.26 -18.33 -5.00
CA ARG A 54 1.60 -17.19 -4.38
C ARG A 54 2.53 -16.48 -3.42
N PHE A 55 2.34 -15.19 -3.27
CA PHE A 55 3.02 -14.40 -2.25
C PHE A 55 2.06 -13.42 -1.59
N GLU A 56 2.36 -13.12 -0.33
CA GLU A 56 1.64 -12.16 0.49
C GLU A 56 2.64 -11.43 1.38
N GLY A 57 2.33 -10.19 1.76
CA GLY A 57 3.16 -9.44 2.68
C GLY A 57 2.41 -8.30 3.35
N PRO A 58 2.86 -7.89 4.54
CA PRO A 58 2.37 -6.66 5.15
C PRO A 58 2.88 -5.46 4.36
N LEU A 59 2.11 -4.38 4.37
CA LEU A 59 2.52 -3.10 3.84
C LEU A 59 1.98 -1.99 4.75
N THR A 60 2.61 -0.82 4.75
CA THR A 60 2.16 0.35 5.49
C THR A 60 1.91 1.48 4.52
N TRP A 61 0.71 2.05 4.55
CA TRP A 61 0.31 3.19 3.74
C TRP A 61 0.61 4.48 4.51
N HIS A 62 1.36 5.40 3.91
CA HIS A 62 1.55 6.73 4.45
C HIS A 62 0.65 7.69 3.69
N VAL A 63 -0.30 8.28 4.40
CA VAL A 63 -1.27 9.19 3.79
C VAL A 63 -1.23 10.55 4.45
N THR A 64 -1.45 11.55 3.63
CA THR A 64 -1.66 12.92 4.06
C THR A 64 -3.13 13.25 3.88
N LEU A 65 -3.80 13.50 4.99
CA LEU A 65 -5.19 13.92 5.04
C LEU A 65 -5.22 15.44 5.19
N GLN A 66 -5.85 16.11 4.24
CA GLN A 66 -6.08 17.55 4.33
C GLN A 66 -7.52 17.79 4.80
N TYR A 67 -7.66 18.48 5.94
CA TYR A 67 -8.93 18.91 6.50
C TYR A 67 -9.02 20.43 6.48
N GLY A 68 -10.09 20.97 5.89
CA GLY A 68 -10.33 22.41 5.79
C GLY A 68 -11.11 22.79 4.53
N GLN A 69 -11.95 23.82 4.61
CA GLN A 69 -12.55 24.41 3.41
C GLN A 69 -11.55 25.35 2.75
N HIS A 70 -11.36 25.19 1.44
CA HIS A 70 -10.56 26.07 0.60
C HIS A 70 -10.91 27.54 0.92
N ALA A 71 -9.93 28.32 1.40
CA ALA A 71 -10.03 29.73 1.84
C ALA A 71 -10.36 30.02 3.32
N SER A 72 -9.81 29.27 4.27
CA SER A 72 -9.66 29.72 5.67
C SER A 72 -8.25 29.38 6.18
N GLU A 73 -7.69 30.20 7.06
CA GLU A 73 -6.30 30.10 7.57
C GLU A 73 -6.01 28.82 8.40
N ASP A 74 -6.96 27.90 8.48
CA ASP A 74 -6.96 26.66 9.26
C ASP A 74 -6.89 25.41 8.35
N GLU A 75 -6.07 25.43 7.30
CA GLU A 75 -5.75 24.21 6.55
C GLU A 75 -4.95 23.26 7.46
N LEU A 76 -5.62 22.24 7.97
CA LEU A 76 -5.02 21.23 8.83
C LEU A 76 -4.55 20.06 7.98
N VAL A 77 -3.23 19.96 7.80
CA VAL A 77 -2.58 18.84 7.14
C VAL A 77 -2.15 17.84 8.20
N ILE A 78 -2.70 16.63 8.15
CA ILE A 78 -2.38 15.54 9.08
C ILE A 78 -1.74 14.41 8.29
N SER A 79 -0.57 13.96 8.73
CA SER A 79 0.06 12.74 8.22
C SER A 79 -0.33 11.57 9.11
N ASP A 80 -0.89 10.53 8.50
CA ASP A 80 -1.29 9.31 9.20
C ASP A 80 -0.71 8.07 8.49
N SER A 81 -0.73 6.92 9.16
CA SER A 81 -0.17 5.69 8.63
C SER A 81 -1.09 4.51 8.89
N PHE A 82 -1.53 3.86 7.82
CA PHE A 82 -2.48 2.76 7.87
C PHE A 82 -1.80 1.44 7.54
N PRO A 83 -1.91 0.42 8.41
CA PRO A 83 -1.43 -0.90 8.07
C PRO A 83 -2.24 -1.48 6.90
N GLY A 84 -1.63 -2.38 6.15
CA GLY A 84 -2.24 -3.00 4.98
C GLY A 84 -1.55 -4.31 4.64
N SER A 85 -2.01 -4.92 3.55
CA SER A 85 -1.44 -6.16 3.04
C SER A 85 -1.57 -6.24 1.54
N PHE A 86 -0.61 -6.88 0.89
CA PHE A 86 -0.69 -7.18 -0.54
C PHE A 86 -0.66 -8.68 -0.77
N GLU A 87 -1.29 -9.10 -1.86
CA GLU A 87 -1.34 -10.48 -2.31
C GLU A 87 -1.10 -10.52 -3.82
N GLY A 88 -0.41 -11.56 -4.27
CA GLY A 88 -0.15 -11.74 -5.68
C GLY A 88 0.35 -13.13 -6.02
N ARG A 89 0.68 -13.30 -7.30
CA ARG A 89 1.13 -14.57 -7.85
C ARG A 89 2.34 -14.42 -8.76
N LEU A 90 3.12 -15.48 -8.85
CA LEU A 90 4.23 -15.60 -9.77
C LEU A 90 3.74 -16.18 -11.09
N GLU A 91 3.66 -15.35 -12.13
CA GLU A 91 3.36 -15.78 -13.50
C GLU A 91 4.65 -15.92 -14.29
N ASN A 92 5.02 -17.15 -14.65
CA ASN A 92 6.26 -17.46 -15.38
C ASN A 92 7.54 -16.92 -14.71
N GLY A 93 7.55 -16.84 -13.37
CA GLY A 93 8.65 -16.28 -12.60
C GLY A 93 8.59 -14.76 -12.41
N THR A 94 7.59 -14.09 -12.98
CA THR A 94 7.34 -12.65 -12.79
C THR A 94 6.30 -12.44 -11.70
N PRO A 95 6.57 -11.61 -10.68
CA PRO A 95 5.58 -11.27 -9.68
C PRO A 95 4.50 -10.35 -10.26
N VAL A 96 3.24 -10.77 -10.13
CA VAL A 96 2.05 -10.03 -10.52
C VAL A 96 1.26 -9.74 -9.26
N ILE A 97 1.07 -8.46 -8.95
CA ILE A 97 0.25 -8.02 -7.82
C ILE A 97 -1.21 -8.20 -8.22
N GLU A 98 -1.95 -8.99 -7.45
CA GLU A 98 -3.39 -9.21 -7.67
C GLU A 98 -4.22 -8.27 -6.80
N ARG A 99 -3.76 -8.02 -5.58
CA ARG A 99 -4.53 -7.27 -4.59
C ARG A 99 -3.65 -6.47 -3.63
N MET A 100 -4.12 -5.28 -3.27
CA MET A 100 -3.54 -4.45 -2.21
C MET A 100 -4.68 -3.89 -1.35
N LEU A 101 -4.54 -4.04 -0.04
CA LEU A 101 -5.53 -3.70 0.97
C LEU A 101 -4.96 -2.68 1.95
N ALA A 102 -5.81 -1.77 2.43
CA ALA A 102 -5.52 -0.83 3.50
C ALA A 102 -6.51 -1.05 4.64
N ASP A 103 -6.03 -1.25 5.85
CA ASP A 103 -6.88 -1.27 7.03
C ASP A 103 -7.06 0.15 7.57
N VAL A 104 -8.15 0.79 7.14
CA VAL A 104 -8.58 2.10 7.64
C VAL A 104 -9.44 2.02 8.90
N SER A 105 -9.64 0.81 9.43
CA SER A 105 -10.42 0.55 10.65
C SER A 105 -9.92 1.35 11.85
N SER A 106 -8.62 1.66 11.89
CA SER A 106 -8.00 2.48 12.92
C SER A 106 -8.51 3.94 12.94
N PHE A 107 -9.04 4.45 11.82
CA PHE A 107 -9.52 5.82 11.70
C PHE A 107 -10.92 6.05 12.29
N TYR A 108 -11.82 5.07 12.21
CA TYR A 108 -13.23 5.20 12.64
C TYR A 108 -13.47 4.97 14.14
N ARG A 109 -12.43 5.05 14.97
CA ARG A 109 -12.52 4.79 16.42
C ARG A 109 -13.04 5.96 17.24
#